data_AF-A0A3D0RBD9-F1
#
_entry.id   AF-A0A3D0RBD9-F1
#
_cell.length_a   1.000
_cell.length_b   1.000
_cell.length_c   1.000
_cell.angle_alpha   90.00
_cell.angle_beta   90.00
_cell.angle_gamma   90.00
#
_symmetry.space_group_name_H-M   'P 1'
#
loop_
_entity.id
_entity.type
_entity.pdbx_description
1 polymer ?
#
loop_
_entity_poly.entity_id
_entity_poly.type
_entity_poly.pdbx_seq_one_letter_code
_entity_poly.pdbx_strand_id
1 'polypeptide(L)'
;AASPIPRNYGSGGIATYGTFLSDYHYEWFNRAKIIDYYAATNERLPQYETESVLRARAAEFDQITFLTGWNFQSAEAHTDGVIVTIAETHNKQIRQLSAAYLVGCDGARSQVREAAGISQTTDPH
;
A
#
# COMPACT_ATOMS: atom_id res chain seq x y z
N ALA A 1 13.32 -2.34 -18.51
CA ALA A 1 12.88 -1.40 -17.46
C ALA A 1 11.35 -1.41 -17.45
N ALA A 2 10.74 -1.67 -16.31
CA ALA A 2 9.31 -1.97 -16.17
C ALA A 2 8.46 -0.68 -16.14
N SER A 3 8.55 0.15 -17.18
CA SER A 3 7.64 1.28 -17.36
C SER A 3 6.74 1.00 -18.56
N PRO A 4 5.47 0.61 -18.36
CA PRO A 4 4.55 0.39 -19.48
C PRO A 4 4.12 1.70 -20.16
N ILE A 5 4.50 2.86 -19.62
CA ILE A 5 4.13 4.19 -20.12
C ILE A 5 5.38 4.97 -20.54
N PRO A 6 5.40 5.58 -21.74
CA PRO A 6 6.50 6.43 -22.18
C PRO A 6 6.79 7.59 -21.21
N ARG A 7 8.07 7.89 -20.97
CA ARG A 7 8.50 8.95 -20.02
C ARG A 7 8.04 10.36 -20.40
N ASN A 8 7.74 10.59 -21.68
CA ASN A 8 7.18 11.85 -22.17
C ASN A 8 5.64 11.95 -22.01
N TYR A 9 4.99 10.88 -21.54
CA TYR A 9 3.55 10.86 -21.33
C TYR A 9 3.21 11.51 -19.98
N GLY A 10 2.97 12.82 -20.02
CA GLY A 10 2.46 13.57 -18.89
C GLY A 10 1.06 13.06 -18.51
N SER A 11 0.87 12.76 -17.23
CA SER A 11 -0.48 12.70 -16.66
C SER A 11 -1.05 14.12 -16.77
N GLY A 12 -2.16 14.33 -17.46
CA GLY A 12 -2.77 15.65 -17.60
C GLY A 12 -4.28 15.56 -17.53
N GLY A 13 -4.90 16.58 -16.97
CA GLY A 13 -6.34 16.82 -17.08
C GLY A 13 -6.58 18.11 -17.85
N ILE A 14 -7.78 18.27 -18.37
CA ILE A 14 -8.23 19.55 -18.92
C ILE A 14 -9.54 19.91 -18.23
N ALA A 15 -9.63 21.14 -17.75
CA ALA A 15 -10.87 21.74 -17.29
C ALA A 15 -11.38 22.65 -18.41
N THR A 16 -12.62 22.43 -18.86
CA THR A 16 -13.24 23.20 -19.94
C THR A 16 -14.53 23.85 -19.47
N TYR A 17 -14.81 25.09 -19.86
CA TYR A 17 -16.05 25.77 -19.49
C TYR A 17 -17.19 25.44 -20.46
N GLY A 18 -18.28 24.86 -19.93
CA GLY A 18 -19.53 24.59 -20.65
C GLY A 18 -19.50 23.35 -21.56
N THR A 19 -18.48 23.21 -22.39
CA THR A 19 -18.31 22.07 -23.33
C THR A 19 -16.85 21.72 -23.50
N PHE A 20 -16.55 20.46 -23.88
CA PHE A 20 -15.20 19.99 -24.17
C PHE A 20 -14.54 20.71 -25.36
N LEU A 21 -15.32 21.31 -26.25
CA LEU A 21 -14.83 22.08 -27.41
C LEU A 21 -14.75 23.59 -27.14
N SER A 22 -14.83 24.00 -25.87
CA SER A 22 -14.80 25.40 -25.50
C SER A 22 -13.42 26.01 -25.71
N ASP A 23 -13.38 27.23 -26.23
CA ASP A 23 -12.16 28.04 -26.29
C ASP A 23 -11.65 28.39 -24.89
N TYR A 24 -12.51 28.31 -23.87
CA TYR A 24 -12.15 28.51 -22.46
C TYR A 24 -11.78 27.18 -21.82
N HIS A 25 -10.51 26.83 -21.91
CA HIS A 25 -9.95 25.64 -21.28
C HIS A 25 -8.67 25.93 -20.48
N TYR A 26 -8.43 25.12 -19.47
CA TYR A 26 -7.25 25.18 -18.63
C TYR A 26 -6.66 23.77 -18.43
N GLU A 27 -5.39 23.60 -18.76
CA GLU A 27 -4.65 22.36 -18.49
C GLU A 27 -4.25 22.27 -17.02
N TRP A 28 -5.12 21.70 -16.20
CA TRP A 28 -4.78 21.36 -14.81
C TRP A 28 -4.04 20.01 -14.80
N PHE A 29 -2.95 19.91 -14.03
CA PHE A 29 -2.24 18.65 -13.70
C PHE A 29 -1.13 18.20 -14.65
N ASN A 30 -0.62 19.04 -15.55
CA ASN A 30 0.55 18.66 -16.34
C ASN A 30 1.83 18.58 -15.47
N ARG A 31 2.00 17.47 -14.74
CA ARG A 31 3.14 17.22 -13.84
C ARG A 31 4.47 17.14 -14.60
N ALA A 32 4.45 16.98 -15.93
CA ALA A 32 5.66 17.05 -16.73
C ALA A 32 6.27 18.47 -16.73
N LYS A 33 5.46 19.53 -16.56
CA LYS A 33 5.94 20.93 -16.48
C LYS A 33 6.73 21.25 -15.21
N ILE A 34 6.64 20.40 -14.19
CA ILE A 34 7.31 20.58 -12.88
C ILE A 34 8.21 19.40 -12.53
N ILE A 35 8.61 18.60 -13.52
CA ILE A 35 9.35 17.34 -13.31
C ILE A 35 10.71 17.57 -12.64
N ASP A 36 11.36 18.71 -12.92
CA ASP A 36 12.66 19.08 -12.35
C ASP A 36 12.59 19.42 -10.85
N TYR A 37 11.38 19.58 -10.29
CA TYR A 37 11.17 19.78 -8.85
C TYR A 37 10.95 18.46 -8.08
N TYR A 38 10.91 17.32 -8.77
CA TYR A 38 10.78 16.00 -8.13
C TYR A 38 12.13 15.28 -8.09
N ALA A 39 12.43 14.62 -6.96
CA ALA A 39 13.63 13.80 -6.79
C ALA A 39 13.66 12.58 -7.74
N ALA A 40 12.51 12.16 -8.26
CA ALA A 40 12.38 11.12 -9.28
C ALA A 40 11.17 11.40 -10.17
N THR A 41 11.26 11.02 -11.44
CA THR A 41 10.15 11.11 -12.38
C THR A 41 9.00 10.20 -11.95
N ASN A 42 7.76 10.64 -12.14
CA ASN A 42 6.58 9.80 -11.87
C ASN A 42 6.62 8.55 -12.76
N GLU A 43 6.82 7.39 -12.15
CA GLU A 43 6.77 6.10 -12.84
C GLU A 43 5.45 5.41 -12.48
N ARG A 44 4.64 5.13 -13.50
CA ARG A 44 3.39 4.39 -13.30
C ARG A 44 3.68 2.90 -13.35
N LEU A 45 4.16 2.37 -12.24
CA LEU A 45 4.29 0.94 -12.04
C LEU A 45 2.97 0.39 -11.47
N PRO A 46 2.33 -0.59 -12.13
CA PRO A 46 1.16 -1.26 -11.55
C PRO A 46 1.50 -1.82 -10.17
N GLN A 47 0.54 -1.77 -9.25
CA GLN A 47 0.76 -2.20 -7.87
C GLN A 47 1.32 -3.63 -7.77
N TYR A 48 0.83 -4.56 -8.59
CA TYR A 48 1.31 -5.95 -8.57
C TYR A 48 2.79 -6.09 -8.95
N GLU A 49 3.31 -5.25 -9.85
CA GLU A 49 4.73 -5.21 -10.21
C GLU A 49 5.56 -4.58 -9.08
N THR A 50 5.06 -3.49 -8.49
CA THR A 50 5.69 -2.85 -7.32
C THR A 50 5.83 -3.84 -6.17
N GLU A 51 4.76 -4.55 -5.83
CA GLU A 51 4.76 -5.57 -4.78
C GLU A 51 5.67 -6.75 -5.12
N SER A 52 5.74 -7.15 -6.40
CA SER A 52 6.65 -8.20 -6.87
C SER A 52 8.12 -7.85 -6.59
N VAL A 53 8.55 -6.65 -6.97
CA VAL A 53 9.92 -6.17 -6.73
C VAL A 53 10.24 -6.04 -5.24
N LEU A 54 9.31 -5.49 -4.44
CA LEU A 54 9.51 -5.37 -3.00
C LEU A 54 9.63 -6.73 -2.31
N ARG A 55 8.79 -7.70 -2.70
CA ARG A 55 8.84 -9.07 -2.17
C ARG A 55 10.12 -9.78 -2.55
N ALA A 56 10.55 -9.63 -3.82
CA ALA A 56 11.82 -10.19 -4.28
C ALA A 56 12.99 -9.63 -3.47
N ARG A 57 13.05 -8.30 -3.28
CA ARG A 57 14.13 -7.67 -2.53
C ARG A 57 14.15 -8.08 -1.06
N ALA A 58 12.98 -8.19 -0.44
CA ALA A 58 12.89 -8.59 0.96
C ALA A 58 13.25 -10.07 1.17
N ALA A 59 13.00 -10.94 0.19
CA ALA A 59 13.41 -12.34 0.24
C ALA A 59 14.94 -12.55 0.17
N GLU A 60 15.70 -11.53 -0.22
CA GLU A 60 17.17 -11.55 -0.19
C GLU A 60 17.75 -11.37 1.23
N PHE A 61 16.93 -11.04 2.24
CA PHE A 61 17.39 -10.84 3.61
C PHE A 61 17.01 -12.01 4.50
N ASP A 62 18.01 -12.71 5.04
CA ASP A 62 17.83 -13.86 5.95
C ASP A 62 17.07 -13.51 7.25
N GLN A 63 17.03 -12.23 7.61
CA GLN A 63 16.32 -11.75 8.81
C GLN A 63 14.79 -11.65 8.60
N ILE A 64 14.31 -11.77 7.36
CA ILE A 64 12.90 -11.62 7.02
C ILE A 64 12.31 -13.00 6.69
N THR A 65 11.36 -13.44 7.52
CA THR A 65 10.58 -14.65 7.25
C THR A 65 9.24 -14.29 6.63
N PHE A 66 9.02 -14.71 5.38
CA PHE A 66 7.73 -14.56 4.71
C PHE A 66 6.78 -15.71 5.04
N LEU A 67 5.64 -15.40 5.65
CA LEU A 67 4.57 -16.34 5.92
C LEU A 67 3.35 -16.02 5.05
N THR A 68 3.31 -16.56 3.84
CA THR A 68 2.14 -16.42 2.94
C THR A 68 1.07 -17.45 3.27
N GLY A 69 -0.21 -17.11 3.04
CA GLY A 69 -1.34 -18.01 3.33
C GLY A 69 -1.70 -18.07 4.82
N TRP A 70 -1.31 -17.06 5.59
CA TRP A 70 -1.64 -16.88 7.00
C TRP A 70 -2.41 -15.59 7.20
N ASN A 71 -3.49 -15.66 7.97
CA ASN A 71 -4.32 -14.53 8.33
C ASN A 71 -4.16 -14.23 9.82
N PHE A 72 -4.09 -12.95 10.17
CA PHE A 72 -4.22 -12.49 11.55
C PHE A 72 -5.57 -12.93 12.15
N GLN A 73 -5.58 -13.30 13.43
CA GLN A 73 -6.78 -13.63 14.20
C GLN A 73 -6.91 -12.75 15.44
N SER A 74 -5.85 -12.65 16.23
CA SER A 74 -5.85 -11.84 17.45
C SER A 74 -4.43 -11.46 17.86
N ALA A 75 -4.33 -10.46 18.72
CA ALA A 75 -3.09 -10.10 19.40
C ALA A 75 -3.37 -9.75 20.86
N GLU A 76 -2.47 -10.15 21.74
CA GLU A 76 -2.48 -9.83 23.16
C GLU A 76 -1.16 -9.13 23.51
N ALA A 77 -1.25 -7.90 24.00
CA ALA A 77 -0.09 -7.17 24.48
C ALA A 77 0.22 -7.58 25.92
N HIS A 78 1.51 -7.77 26.19
CA HIS A 78 2.06 -8.05 27.51
C HIS A 78 3.16 -7.04 27.82
N THR A 79 3.74 -7.12 29.03
CA THR A 79 4.76 -6.18 29.49
C THR A 79 6.00 -6.13 28.58
N ASP A 80 6.36 -7.26 27.98
CA ASP A 80 7.62 -7.43 27.23
C ASP A 80 7.41 -7.63 25.71
N GLY A 81 6.18 -7.48 25.22
CA GLY A 81 5.88 -7.66 23.80
C GLY A 81 4.43 -8.01 23.49
N VAL A 82 4.21 -8.71 22.39
CA VAL A 82 2.90 -9.09 21.87
C VAL A 82 2.92 -10.57 21.49
N ILE A 83 1.87 -11.28 21.89
CA ILE A 83 1.56 -12.62 21.36
C ILE A 83 0.50 -12.46 20.28
N VAL A 84 0.80 -12.95 19.08
CA VAL A 84 -0.06 -12.87 17.89
C VAL A 84 -0.54 -14.25 17.52
N THR A 85 -1.84 -14.41 17.37
CA THR A 85 -2.46 -15.63 16.84
C THR A 85 -2.73 -15.45 15.35
N ILE A 86 -2.22 -16.37 14.54
CA ILE A 86 -2.48 -16.44 13.10
C ILE A 86 -3.11 -17.78 12.73
N ALA A 87 -3.95 -17.77 11.69
CA ALA A 87 -4.58 -18.96 11.14
C ALA A 87 -4.22 -19.14 9.68
N GLU A 88 -3.94 -20.37 9.27
CA GLU A 88 -3.67 -20.71 7.89
C GLU A 88 -4.97 -20.68 7.07
N THR A 89 -4.91 -20.08 5.88
CA THR A 89 -6.08 -19.82 5.04
C THR A 89 -6.77 -21.10 4.55
N HIS A 90 -6.03 -22.20 4.37
CA HIS A 90 -6.54 -23.39 3.67
C HIS A 90 -6.87 -24.58 4.59
N ASN A 91 -6.02 -24.87 5.58
CA ASN A 91 -6.11 -26.10 6.37
C ASN A 91 -6.47 -25.87 7.86
N LYS A 92 -6.83 -24.63 8.22
CA LYS A 92 -7.23 -24.21 9.58
C LYS A 92 -6.16 -24.44 10.66
N GLN A 93 -4.88 -24.55 10.30
CA GLN A 93 -3.82 -24.53 11.32
C GLN A 93 -3.81 -23.20 12.06
N ILE A 94 -3.55 -23.25 13.37
CA ILE A 94 -3.38 -22.06 14.21
C ILE A 94 -1.94 -22.04 14.72
N ARG A 95 -1.30 -20.87 14.68
CA ARG A 95 0.03 -20.64 15.26
C ARG A 95 -0.01 -19.41 16.14
N GLN A 96 0.80 -19.44 17.19
CA GLN A 96 1.11 -18.29 18.02
C GLN A 96 2.54 -17.84 17.77
N LEU A 97 2.72 -16.53 17.59
CA LEU A 97 4.00 -15.88 17.40
C LEU A 97 4.22 -14.91 18.56
N SER A 98 5.45 -14.89 19.10
CA SER A 98 5.86 -13.89 20.09
C SER A 98 6.80 -12.89 19.42
N ALA A 99 6.56 -11.60 19.64
CA ALA A 99 7.38 -10.52 19.09
C ALA A 99 7.43 -9.35 20.08
N ALA A 100 8.49 -8.53 20.01
CA ALA A 100 8.56 -7.30 20.79
C ALA A 100 7.53 -6.25 20.33
N TYR A 101 7.21 -6.24 19.03
CA TYR A 101 6.28 -5.29 18.43
C TYR A 101 5.44 -5.95 17.34
N LEU A 102 4.24 -5.42 17.14
CA LEU A 102 3.35 -5.74 16.02
C LEU A 102 3.09 -4.47 15.20
N VAL A 103 3.29 -4.54 13.89
CA VAL A 103 3.05 -3.43 12.96
C VAL A 103 1.89 -3.80 12.04
N GLY A 104 0.82 -3.00 12.06
CA GLY A 104 -0.38 -3.20 11.24
C GLY A 104 -0.23 -2.62 9.82
N CYS A 105 0.19 -3.46 8.88
CA CYS A 105 0.27 -3.15 7.45
C CYS A 105 -0.84 -3.86 6.63
N ASP A 106 -2.02 -4.03 7.23
CA ASP A 106 -3.12 -4.89 6.77
C ASP A 106 -4.27 -4.14 6.05
N GLY A 107 -4.04 -2.88 5.68
CA GLY A 107 -4.93 -2.10 4.81
C GLY A 107 -6.07 -1.38 5.55
N ALA A 108 -7.05 -0.89 4.79
CA ALA A 108 -8.08 0.04 5.30
C ALA A 108 -8.99 -0.57 6.40
N ARG A 109 -9.25 -1.88 6.32
CA ARG A 109 -10.05 -2.63 7.30
C ARG A 109 -9.13 -3.42 8.24
N SER A 110 -8.21 -2.70 8.87
CA SER A 110 -7.15 -3.28 9.69
C SER A 110 -7.71 -3.99 10.93
N GLN A 111 -7.50 -5.30 11.01
CA GLN A 111 -7.81 -6.11 12.18
C GLN A 111 -6.79 -5.85 13.30
N VAL A 112 -5.55 -5.52 12.95
CA VAL A 112 -4.51 -5.15 13.93
C VAL A 112 -4.90 -3.88 14.67
N ARG A 113 -5.38 -2.85 13.96
CA ARG A 113 -5.88 -1.61 14.55
C ARG A 113 -7.03 -1.87 15.53
N GLU A 114 -7.98 -2.70 15.12
CA GLU A 114 -9.13 -3.07 15.96
C GLU A 114 -8.69 -3.82 17.22
N ALA A 115 -7.80 -4.81 17.09
CA ALA A 115 -7.23 -5.53 18.23
C ALA A 115 -6.44 -4.62 19.18
N ALA A 116 -5.81 -3.57 18.67
CA ALA A 116 -5.12 -2.56 19.47
C ALA A 116 -6.06 -1.53 20.12
N GLY A 117 -7.38 -1.63 19.92
CA GLY A 117 -8.37 -0.70 20.48
C GLY A 117 -8.32 0.71 19.89
N ILE A 118 -7.71 0.87 18.71
CA ILE A 118 -7.57 2.18 18.06
C ILE A 118 -8.86 2.48 17.29
N SER A 119 -9.61 3.49 17.74
CA SER A 119 -10.84 3.93 17.09
C SER A 119 -10.59 4.58 15.73
N GLN A 120 -11.48 4.33 14.77
CA GLN A 120 -11.49 5.00 13.48
C GLN A 120 -12.87 5.63 13.24
N THR A 121 -12.88 6.91 12.88
CA THR A 121 -14.08 7.57 12.35
C THR A 121 -14.04 7.45 10.84
N THR A 122 -15.02 6.77 10.25
CA THR A 122 -15.15 6.63 8.80
C THR A 122 -16.33 7.44 8.31
N ASP A 123 -16.12 8.19 7.25
CA ASP A 123 -17.19 8.82 6.51
C ASP A 123 -17.71 7.84 5.44
N PRO A 124 -19.00 7.47 5.43
CA PRO A 124 -19.57 6.58 4.43
C PRO A 124 -19.81 7.23 3.05
N HIS A 125 -19.43 8.51 2.88
CA HIS A 125 -19.62 9.28 1.65
C HIS A 125 -18.84 8.76 0.42
#